data_AF-A0A0F9FZD2-F1
#
_entry.id   AF-A0A0F9FZD2-F1
#
_cell.length_a   1.000
_cell.length_b   1.000
_cell.length_c   1.000
_cell.angle_alpha   90.00
_cell.angle_beta   90.00
_cell.angle_gamma   90.00
#
_symmetry.space_group_name_H-M   'P 1'
#
loop_
_entity.id
_entity.type
_entity.pdbx_description
1 polymer ?
#
loop_
_entity_poly.entity_id
_entity_poly.type
_entity_poly.pdbx_seq_one_letter_code
_entity_poly.pdbx_strand_id
1 'polypeptide(L)'
;MEVDFTHIKVVAFDADDTLWVNETYFRETEEAFAALLEGYETKNQIDQELFKTEIKNLDCYGYGVKGFVLSMVESALEISNQQVPQTT
;
A
#
# COMPACT_ATOMS: atom_id res chain seq x y z
N MET A 1 21.96 -25.67 -27.33
CA MET A 1 22.12 -26.37 -26.04
C MET A 1 20.72 -26.51 -25.47
N GLU A 2 20.18 -27.73 -25.42
CA GLU A 2 18.87 -27.96 -24.79
C GLU A 2 19.03 -27.92 -23.27
N VAL A 3 18.06 -27.30 -22.59
CA VAL A 3 18.00 -27.25 -21.14
C VAL A 3 17.18 -28.44 -20.67
N ASP A 4 17.76 -29.28 -19.80
CA ASP A 4 17.11 -30.46 -19.23
C ASP A 4 16.35 -30.09 -17.93
N PHE A 5 15.02 -30.28 -17.94
CA PHE A 5 14.14 -29.97 -16.80
C PHE A 5 13.70 -31.21 -16.01
N THR A 6 14.18 -32.41 -16.34
CA THR A 6 13.70 -33.69 -15.75
C THR A 6 13.87 -33.80 -14.22
N HIS A 7 14.78 -33.00 -13.65
CA HIS A 7 15.06 -32.96 -12.21
C HIS A 7 14.26 -31.90 -11.44
N ILE A 8 13.55 -31.00 -12.12
CA ILE A 8 12.70 -30.02 -11.43
C ILE A 8 11.45 -30.73 -10.89
N LYS A 9 11.24 -30.65 -9.58
CA LYS A 9 10.09 -31.27 -8.89
C LYS A 9 9.07 -30.26 -8.39
N VAL A 10 9.47 -29.00 -8.24
CA VAL A 10 8.62 -27.92 -7.72
C VAL A 10 8.86 -26.69 -8.56
N VAL A 11 7.76 -26.03 -8.94
CA VAL A 11 7.77 -24.69 -9.53
C VAL A 11 6.90 -23.83 -8.63
N ALA A 12 7.49 -22.80 -8.02
CA ALA A 12 6.76 -21.83 -7.23
C ALA A 12 6.33 -20.68 -8.15
N PHE A 13 5.08 -20.26 -7.99
CA PHE A 13 4.54 -19.07 -8.62
C PHE A 13 4.28 -18.06 -7.53
N ASP A 14 4.74 -16.84 -7.75
CA ASP A 14 4.23 -15.71 -6.99
C ASP A 14 2.73 -15.53 -7.29
N ALA A 15 2.02 -14.86 -6.40
CA ALA A 15 0.57 -14.76 -6.45
C ALA A 15 0.13 -13.44 -7.07
N ASP A 16 0.42 -12.34 -6.39
CA ASP A 16 0.00 -11.00 -6.75
C ASP A 16 0.75 -10.51 -8.01
N ASP A 17 0.02 -9.96 -8.97
CA ASP A 17 0.50 -9.52 -10.29
C ASP A 17 1.20 -10.61 -11.14
N THR A 18 1.15 -11.86 -10.69
CA THR A 18 1.61 -13.05 -11.43
C THR A 18 0.45 -13.98 -11.80
N LEU A 19 -0.38 -14.37 -10.84
CA LEU A 19 -1.56 -15.21 -11.05
C LEU A 19 -2.84 -14.38 -11.22
N TRP A 20 -2.92 -13.21 -10.56
CA TRP A 20 -4.04 -12.27 -10.66
C TRP A 20 -3.57 -10.83 -10.53
N VAL A 21 -4.37 -9.89 -11.03
CA VAL A 21 -4.11 -8.45 -10.87
C VAL A 21 -4.28 -8.05 -9.41
N ASN A 22 -3.32 -7.31 -8.88
CA ASN A 22 -3.34 -6.83 -7.50
C ASN A 22 -2.99 -5.34 -7.41
N GLU A 23 -1.88 -4.89 -8.00
CA GLU A 23 -1.36 -3.52 -7.87
C GLU A 23 -2.36 -2.43 -8.28
N THR A 24 -3.20 -2.68 -9.30
CA THR A 24 -4.21 -1.72 -9.75
C THR A 24 -5.18 -1.34 -8.62
N TYR A 25 -5.55 -2.29 -7.75
CA TYR A 25 -6.45 -2.00 -6.63
C TYR A 25 -5.79 -1.15 -5.55
N PHE A 26 -4.49 -1.34 -5.30
CA PHE A 26 -3.73 -0.51 -4.37
C PHE A 26 -3.64 0.93 -4.89
N ARG A 27 -3.33 1.11 -6.19
CA ARG A 27 -3.28 2.44 -6.82
C ARG A 27 -4.63 3.17 -6.79
N GLU A 28 -5.71 2.47 -7.12
CA GLU A 28 -7.06 3.05 -7.05
C GLU A 28 -7.40 3.48 -5.61
N THR A 29 -6.94 2.72 -4.62
CA THR A 29 -7.13 3.05 -3.19
C THR A 29 -6.31 4.27 -2.79
N GLU A 30 -5.05 4.40 -3.23
CA GLU A 30 -4.22 5.59 -3.01
C GLU A 30 -4.83 6.84 -3.67
N GLU A 31 -5.36 6.71 -4.89
CA GLU A 31 -6.04 7.81 -5.57
C GLU A 31 -7.29 8.25 -4.80
N ALA A 32 -8.12 7.31 -4.35
CA ALA A 32 -9.29 7.59 -3.53
C ALA A 32 -8.90 8.24 -2.19
N PHE A 33 -7.83 7.78 -1.55
CA PHE A 33 -7.31 8.35 -0.32
C PHE A 33 -6.83 9.79 -0.50
N ALA A 34 -6.07 10.06 -1.55
CA ALA A 34 -5.63 11.42 -1.85
C ALA A 34 -6.81 12.34 -2.16
N ALA A 35 -7.83 11.85 -2.87
CA ALA A 35 -9.06 12.62 -3.10
C ALA A 35 -9.81 12.95 -1.80
N LEU A 36 -9.83 12.04 -0.81
CA LEU A 36 -10.42 12.31 0.50
C LEU A 36 -9.68 13.41 1.28
N LEU A 37 -8.39 13.59 1.02
CA LEU A 37 -7.52 14.52 1.74
C LEU A 37 -7.14 15.76 0.93
N GLU A 38 -7.72 15.99 -0.24
CA GLU A 38 -7.38 17.10 -1.14
C GLU A 38 -7.56 18.50 -0.52
N GLY A 39 -8.40 18.60 0.51
CA GLY A 39 -8.60 19.84 1.27
C GLY A 39 -7.49 20.18 2.27
N TYR A 40 -6.58 19.23 2.54
CA TYR A 40 -5.49 19.40 3.50
C TYR A 40 -4.14 19.58 2.80
N GLU A 41 -3.86 18.78 1.77
CA GLU A 41 -2.58 18.80 1.07
C GLU A 41 -2.71 18.39 -0.42
N THR A 42 -1.64 18.58 -1.19
CA THR A 42 -1.61 18.12 -2.60
C THR A 42 -1.48 16.59 -2.69
N LYS A 43 -2.03 15.97 -3.75
CA LYS A 43 -1.89 14.52 -4.00
C LYS A 43 -0.45 14.03 -3.83
N ASN A 44 0.51 14.73 -4.46
CA ASN A 44 1.91 14.33 -4.41
C ASN A 44 2.47 14.34 -2.98
N GLN A 45 2.07 15.33 -2.16
CA GLN A 45 2.48 15.37 -0.75
C GLN A 45 1.81 14.25 0.05
N ILE A 46 0.52 13.99 -0.20
CA ILE A 46 -0.24 12.92 0.46
C ILE A 46 0.39 11.55 0.17
N ASP A 47 0.68 11.24 -1.10
CA ASP A 47 1.32 9.99 -1.51
C ASP A 47 2.70 9.83 -0.84
N GLN A 48 3.48 10.92 -0.75
CA GLN A 48 4.81 10.89 -0.12
C GLN A 48 4.75 10.66 1.38
N GLU A 49 3.81 11.30 2.09
CA GLU A 49 3.64 11.08 3.53
C GLU A 49 3.08 9.69 3.82
N LEU A 50 2.14 9.19 3.01
CA LEU A 50 1.65 7.81 3.13
C LEU A 50 2.80 6.81 3.00
N PHE A 51 3.63 6.93 1.96
CA PHE A 51 4.77 6.06 1.75
C PHE A 51 5.76 6.10 2.93
N LYS A 52 6.05 7.28 3.48
CA LYS A 52 6.92 7.40 4.66
C LYS A 52 6.33 6.66 5.86
N THR A 53 5.03 6.80 6.11
CA THR A 53 4.34 6.12 7.21
C THR A 53 4.35 4.60 7.02
N GLU A 54 4.13 4.10 5.80
CA GLU A 54 4.21 2.67 5.50
C GLU A 54 5.62 2.12 5.77
N ILE A 55 6.67 2.80 5.32
CA ILE A 55 8.06 2.39 5.55
C ILE A 55 8.39 2.41 7.05
N LYS A 56 7.95 3.45 7.78
CA LYS A 56 8.10 3.55 9.24
C LYS A 56 7.42 2.37 9.95
N ASN A 57 6.25 1.94 9.47
CA ASN A 57 5.44 0.90 10.09
C ASN A 57 5.76 -0.52 9.63
N LEU A 58 6.63 -0.67 8.61
CA LEU A 58 6.94 -1.96 8.00
C LEU A 58 7.49 -2.97 9.01
N ASP A 59 8.34 -2.53 9.95
CA ASP A 59 8.90 -3.39 11.00
C ASP A 59 7.84 -3.93 11.98
N CYS A 60 6.71 -3.24 12.13
CA CYS A 60 5.64 -3.61 13.05
C CYS A 60 4.54 -4.43 12.36
N TYR A 61 4.10 -4.00 11.17
CA TYR A 61 2.94 -4.59 10.49
C TYR A 61 3.31 -5.55 9.36
N GLY A 62 4.54 -5.47 8.84
CA GLY A 62 4.94 -6.17 7.63
C GLY A 62 4.16 -5.67 6.39
N TYR A 63 4.18 -6.48 5.34
CA TYR A 63 3.50 -6.17 4.09
C TYR A 63 2.01 -6.58 4.12
N GLY A 64 1.23 -5.91 3.27
CA GLY A 64 -0.14 -6.29 2.97
C GLY A 64 -1.20 -5.29 3.45
N VAL A 65 -2.44 -5.57 3.06
CA VAL A 65 -3.56 -4.61 3.14
C VAL A 65 -3.84 -4.05 4.53
N LYS A 66 -3.61 -4.82 5.61
CA LYS A 66 -3.90 -4.35 6.97
C LYS A 66 -2.91 -3.29 7.43
N GLY A 67 -1.61 -3.50 7.19
CA GLY A 67 -0.57 -2.52 7.49
C GLY A 67 -0.75 -1.25 6.65
N PHE A 68 -1.13 -1.42 5.38
CA PHE A 68 -1.48 -0.33 4.49
C PHE A 68 -2.62 0.54 5.04
N VAL A 69 -3.77 -0.07 5.37
CA VAL A 69 -4.94 0.66 5.90
C VAL A 69 -4.63 1.37 7.23
N LEU A 70 -3.89 0.73 8.15
CA LEU A 70 -3.49 1.39 9.39
C LEU A 70 -2.56 2.59 9.13
N SER A 71 -1.64 2.47 8.17
CA SER A 71 -0.76 3.57 7.77
C SER A 71 -1.52 4.71 7.10
N MET A 72 -2.59 4.42 6.35
CA MET A 72 -3.49 5.45 5.80
C MET A 72 -4.21 6.22 6.91
N VAL A 73 -4.70 5.53 7.94
CA VAL A 73 -5.36 6.18 9.10
C VAL A 73 -4.38 7.08 9.84
N GLU A 74 -3.18 6.60 10.14
CA GLU A 74 -2.12 7.39 10.78
C GLU A 74 -1.75 8.61 9.93
N SER A 75 -1.53 8.41 8.63
CA SER A 75 -1.19 9.49 7.69
C SER A 75 -2.31 10.53 7.58
N ALA A 76 -3.59 10.11 7.56
CA ALA A 76 -4.71 11.04 7.53
C ALA A 76 -4.75 11.95 8.77
N LEU A 77 -4.43 11.40 9.94
CA LEU A 77 -4.35 12.17 11.18
C LEU A 77 -3.19 13.17 11.17
N GLU A 78 -2.01 12.75 10.68
CA GLU A 78 -0.83 13.61 10.59
C GLU A 78 -1.00 14.72 9.54
N ILE A 79 -1.39 14.37 8.31
CA ILE A 79 -1.57 15.30 7.18
C ILE A 79 -2.64 16.35 7.50
N SER A 80 -3.75 15.94 8.10
CA SER A 80 -4.83 16.86 8.46
C SER A 80 -4.58 17.64 9.75
N ASN A 81 -3.44 17.45 10.41
CA ASN A 81 -3.16 18.01 11.73
C ASN A 81 -4.32 17.73 12.73
N GLN A 82 -4.79 16.49 12.74
CA GLN A 82 -5.92 15.98 13.55
C GLN A 82 -7.27 16.67 13.28
N GLN A 83 -7.46 17.30 12.12
CA GLN A 83 -8.71 17.97 11.77
C GLN A 83 -9.72 17.09 11.03
N VAL A 84 -9.30 15.91 10.53
CA VAL A 84 -10.25 14.91 10.02
C VAL A 84 -11.24 14.51 11.12
N PRO A 85 -12.53 14.27 10.81
CA PRO A 85 -13.52 13.88 11.81
C PRO A 85 -13.12 12.59 12.56
N GLN A 86 -13.14 12.65 13.89
CA GLN A 86 -12.86 11.53 14.77
C GLN A 86 -14.08 11.32 15.67
N THR A 87 -15.09 10.59 15.18
CA THR A 87 -16.20 10.19 16.06
C THR A 87 -15.69 9.11 17.00
N THR A 88 -15.66 9.43 18.29
CA THR A 88 -15.45 8.44 19.38
C THR A 88 -16.79 7.89 19.83
#